data_AF-A0A7X0Z2H0-F1
#
_entry.id   AF-A0A7X0Z2H0-F1
#
_cell.length_a   1.000
_cell.length_b   1.000
_cell.length_c   1.000
_cell.angle_alpha   90.00
_cell.angle_beta   90.00
_cell.angle_gamma   90.00
#
_symmetry.space_group_name_H-M   'P 1'
#
loop_
_entity.id
_entity.type
_entity.pdbx_description
1 polymer ?
#
loop_
_entity_poly.entity_id
_entity_poly.type
_entity_poly.pdbx_seq_one_letter_code
_entity_poly.pdbx_strand_id
1 'polypeptide(L)'
;MNKRDKLHVPLGIELLFENKLLDKYKILLLLDSFAELGRTKYILFLEIVYYYSVASLNSKINPYIENKPQQDVSNLIMRFEKELPGLLLDLYGADLIEVKKEKQFKRDKIRVKITMEGRKLVVNFDDAIKKEYTEIVLEESYTNSKLIELRKGERYV
;
A
#
# COMPACT_ATOMS: atom_id res chain seq x y z
N MET A 1 -24.04 -31.90 -18.96
CA MET A 1 -24.10 -30.42 -18.90
C MET A 1 -23.28 -29.94 -17.71
N ASN A 2 -22.35 -29.02 -17.96
CA ASN A 2 -21.56 -28.29 -16.96
C ASN A 2 -22.46 -27.45 -16.05
N LYS A 3 -22.07 -27.31 -14.77
CA LYS A 3 -21.98 -26.03 -14.04
C LYS A 3 -21.44 -26.29 -12.64
N ARG A 4 -20.12 -26.13 -12.52
CA ARG A 4 -19.51 -25.62 -11.30
C ARG A 4 -20.10 -24.22 -11.11
N ASP A 5 -21.22 -24.13 -10.40
CA ASP A 5 -21.65 -22.86 -9.83
C ASP A 5 -20.56 -22.48 -8.82
N LYS A 6 -19.57 -21.73 -9.31
CA LYS A 6 -18.62 -21.03 -8.46
C LYS A 6 -19.47 -20.25 -7.48
N LEU A 7 -19.41 -20.62 -6.21
CA LEU A 7 -19.93 -19.82 -5.11
C LEU A 7 -19.30 -18.43 -5.24
N HIS A 8 -20.03 -17.52 -5.90
CA HIS A 8 -19.60 -16.15 -6.02
C HIS A 8 -19.84 -15.54 -4.65
N VAL A 9 -18.76 -15.41 -3.89
CA VAL A 9 -18.79 -14.73 -2.62
C VAL A 9 -19.26 -13.30 -2.91
N PRO A 10 -20.26 -12.77 -2.17
CA PRO A 10 -20.72 -11.40 -2.39
C PRO A 10 -19.54 -10.43 -2.25
N LEU A 11 -19.50 -9.39 -3.08
CA LEU A 11 -18.42 -8.39 -3.08
C LEU A 11 -18.15 -7.81 -1.66
N GLY A 12 -19.21 -7.67 -0.85
CA GLY A 12 -19.10 -7.26 0.55
C GLY A 12 -18.34 -8.26 1.44
N ILE A 13 -18.44 -9.56 1.17
CA ILE A 13 -17.68 -10.61 1.88
C ILE A 13 -16.25 -10.71 1.34
N GLU A 14 -16.03 -10.53 0.03
CA GLU A 14 -14.66 -10.40 -0.52
C GLU A 14 -13.90 -9.20 0.08
N LEU A 15 -14.60 -8.09 0.32
CA LEU A 15 -14.07 -6.91 1.01
C LEU A 15 -13.85 -7.12 2.51
N LEU A 16 -14.59 -8.03 3.16
CA LEU A 16 -14.36 -8.40 4.56
C LEU A 16 -13.10 -9.28 4.71
N PHE A 17 -12.78 -10.09 3.70
CA PHE A 17 -11.48 -10.75 3.57
C PHE A 17 -10.46 -9.80 2.93
N GLU A 18 -10.19 -8.67 3.59
CA GLU A 18 -8.97 -7.90 3.32
C GLU A 18 -7.77 -8.84 3.40
N ASN A 19 -7.23 -9.09 2.22
CA ASN A 19 -6.20 -10.07 2.07
C ASN A 19 -4.90 -9.42 2.54
N LYS A 20 -4.53 -9.65 3.80
CA LYS A 20 -3.25 -9.18 4.36
C LYS A 20 -2.05 -9.53 3.47
N LEU A 21 -2.14 -10.61 2.69
CA LEU A 21 -1.13 -10.96 1.68
C LEU A 21 -1.11 -9.94 0.53
N LEU A 22 -2.27 -9.52 0.04
CA LEU A 22 -2.38 -8.46 -0.97
C LEU A 22 -1.81 -7.14 -0.45
N ASP A 23 -2.08 -6.77 0.81
CA ASP A 23 -1.52 -5.54 1.37
C ASP A 23 -0.01 -5.60 1.54
N LYS A 24 0.52 -6.77 1.93
CA LYS A 24 1.97 -7.02 1.91
C LYS A 24 2.55 -6.84 0.51
N TYR A 25 1.89 -7.38 -0.52
CA TYR A 25 2.33 -7.22 -1.91
C TYR A 25 2.27 -5.78 -2.40
N LYS A 26 1.21 -5.04 -2.07
CA LYS A 26 1.10 -3.60 -2.36
C LYS A 26 2.22 -2.81 -1.68
N ILE A 27 2.56 -3.14 -0.43
CA ILE A 27 3.70 -2.53 0.27
C ILE A 27 5.00 -2.85 -0.47
N LEU A 28 5.24 -4.10 -0.87
CA LEU A 28 6.44 -4.48 -1.59
C LEU A 28 6.54 -3.78 -2.96
N LEU A 29 5.45 -3.72 -3.73
CA LEU A 29 5.38 -2.96 -4.99
C LEU A 29 5.72 -1.49 -4.79
N LEU A 30 5.16 -0.88 -3.75
CA LEU A 30 5.44 0.50 -3.40
C LEU A 30 6.93 0.70 -3.06
N LEU A 31 7.49 -0.12 -2.17
CA LEU A 31 8.89 0.01 -1.76
C LEU A 31 9.86 -0.28 -2.93
N ASP A 32 9.53 -1.23 -3.81
CA ASP A 32 10.30 -1.51 -5.02
C ASP A 32 10.26 -0.33 -5.99
N SER A 33 9.12 0.34 -6.14
CA SER A 33 8.99 1.54 -6.97
C SER A 33 9.97 2.64 -6.53
N PHE A 34 10.17 2.84 -5.22
CA PHE A 34 11.23 3.73 -4.74
C PHE A 34 12.63 3.24 -5.09
N ALA A 35 12.89 1.93 -4.99
CA ALA A 35 14.19 1.36 -5.32
C ALA A 35 14.52 1.50 -6.82
N GLU A 36 13.55 1.24 -7.71
CA GLU A 36 13.65 1.42 -9.17
C GLU A 36 13.99 2.86 -9.55
N LEU A 37 13.39 3.84 -8.87
CA LEU A 37 13.67 5.26 -9.07
C LEU A 37 15.02 5.71 -8.47
N GLY A 38 15.87 4.79 -8.01
CA GLY A 38 17.13 5.09 -7.35
C GLY A 38 16.98 5.73 -5.96
N ARG A 39 15.74 5.85 -5.44
CA ARG A 39 15.42 6.39 -4.12
C ARG A 39 15.61 5.31 -3.05
N THR A 40 16.82 4.75 -2.98
CA THR A 40 17.22 3.63 -2.12
C THR A 40 17.25 3.96 -0.61
N LYS A 41 16.82 5.16 -0.22
CA LYS A 41 16.71 5.59 1.17
C LYS A 41 15.53 4.90 1.84
N TYR A 42 15.59 4.78 3.16
CA TYR A 42 14.45 4.29 3.93
C TYR A 42 13.29 5.30 3.87
N ILE A 43 12.10 4.78 3.59
CA ILE A 43 10.82 5.49 3.47
C ILE A 43 10.14 5.53 4.83
N LEU A 44 9.55 6.67 5.19
CA LEU A 44 8.86 6.83 6.47
C LEU A 44 7.58 6.00 6.51
N PHE A 45 7.20 5.54 7.70
CA PHE A 45 5.92 4.85 7.92
C PHE A 45 4.73 5.67 7.38
N LEU A 46 4.71 6.98 7.65
CA LEU A 46 3.63 7.85 7.17
C LEU A 46 3.67 8.09 5.66
N GLU A 47 4.86 8.05 5.04
CA GLU A 47 5.00 8.05 3.58
C GLU A 47 4.37 6.78 3.00
N ILE A 48 4.58 5.61 3.61
CA ILE A 48 3.95 4.36 3.16
C ILE A 48 2.43 4.46 3.24
N VAL A 49 1.90 4.96 4.35
CA VAL A 49 0.44 5.21 4.49
C VAL A 49 -0.05 6.12 3.37
N TYR A 50 0.68 7.21 3.11
CA TYR A 50 0.32 8.17 2.08
C TYR A 50 0.26 7.54 0.68
N TYR A 51 1.36 6.96 0.18
CA TYR A 51 1.39 6.43 -1.17
C TYR A 51 0.47 5.21 -1.34
N TYR A 52 0.31 4.38 -0.30
CA TYR A 52 -0.70 3.31 -0.33
C TYR A 52 -2.11 3.88 -0.49
N SER A 53 -2.41 4.99 0.20
CA SER A 53 -3.71 5.66 0.12
C SER A 53 -3.96 6.21 -1.28
N VAL A 54 -2.98 6.91 -1.86
CA VAL A 54 -3.06 7.40 -3.24
C VAL A 54 -3.26 6.24 -4.22
N ALA A 55 -2.47 5.16 -4.10
CA ALA A 55 -2.61 3.99 -4.95
C ALA A 55 -3.97 3.31 -4.81
N SER A 56 -4.53 3.29 -3.60
CA SER A 56 -5.87 2.74 -3.36
C SER A 56 -6.98 3.60 -3.96
N LEU A 57 -6.69 4.87 -4.25
CA LEU A 57 -7.58 5.83 -4.91
C LEU A 57 -7.43 5.87 -6.43
N ASN A 58 -6.34 5.33 -6.96
CA ASN A 58 -6.12 5.22 -8.39
C ASN A 58 -7.00 4.10 -8.97
N SER A 59 -7.90 4.43 -9.89
CA SER A 59 -8.83 3.47 -10.47
C SER A 59 -8.19 2.41 -11.35
N LYS A 60 -6.96 2.65 -11.86
CA LYS A 60 -6.19 1.64 -12.59
C LYS A 60 -5.62 0.55 -11.67
N ILE A 61 -5.35 0.89 -10.40
CA ILE A 61 -4.89 -0.05 -9.37
C ILE A 61 -6.08 -0.66 -8.62
N ASN A 62 -7.14 0.12 -8.41
CA ASN A 62 -8.35 -0.28 -7.70
C ASN A 62 -9.60 0.11 -8.51
N PRO A 63 -10.03 -0.72 -9.48
CA PRO A 63 -11.14 -0.40 -10.38
C PRO A 63 -12.48 -0.25 -9.67
N TYR A 64 -12.60 -0.70 -8.42
CA TYR A 64 -13.82 -0.60 -7.63
C TYR A 64 -13.96 0.74 -6.89
N ILE A 65 -12.98 1.65 -7.01
CA ILE A 65 -12.96 2.90 -6.24
C ILE A 65 -13.87 3.99 -6.80
N GLU A 66 -14.12 4.01 -8.11
CA GLU A 66 -14.88 5.08 -8.79
C GLU A 66 -16.33 5.22 -8.28
N ASN A 67 -16.83 4.20 -7.59
CA ASN A 67 -18.19 4.15 -7.05
C ASN A 67 -18.27 4.33 -5.52
N LYS A 68 -17.16 4.64 -4.84
CA LYS A 68 -17.15 4.71 -3.36
C LYS A 68 -17.39 6.13 -2.81
N PRO A 69 -18.26 6.29 -1.80
CA PRO A 69 -18.35 7.50 -1.00
C PRO A 69 -17.00 7.91 -0.40
N GLN A 70 -16.78 9.22 -0.24
CA GLN A 70 -15.57 9.78 0.40
C GLN A 70 -15.30 9.23 1.82
N GLN A 71 -16.36 8.94 2.59
CA GLN A 71 -16.22 8.36 3.92
C GLN A 71 -15.60 6.94 3.89
N ASP A 72 -15.80 6.19 2.81
CA ASP A 72 -15.23 4.85 2.67
C ASP A 72 -13.71 4.90 2.40
N VAL A 73 -13.24 6.00 1.79
CA VAL A 73 -11.81 6.25 1.55
C VAL A 73 -11.10 6.53 2.87
N SER A 74 -11.62 7.46 3.68
CA SER A 74 -11.04 7.77 4.99
C SER A 74 -10.96 6.52 5.89
N ASN A 75 -12.03 5.72 5.91
CA ASN A 75 -12.07 4.46 6.66
C ASN A 75 -11.03 3.45 6.17
N LEU A 76 -10.84 3.32 4.86
CA LEU A 76 -9.82 2.45 4.26
C LEU A 76 -8.41 2.87 4.69
N ILE A 77 -8.12 4.17 4.67
CA ILE A 77 -6.82 4.71 5.07
C ILE A 77 -6.57 4.48 6.56
N MET A 78 -7.55 4.80 7.41
CA MET A 78 -7.44 4.59 8.86
C MET A 78 -7.24 3.11 9.20
N ARG A 79 -7.94 2.22 8.49
CA ARG A 79 -7.77 0.78 8.66
C ARG A 79 -6.38 0.33 8.25
N PHE A 80 -5.92 0.70 7.06
CA PHE A 80 -4.58 0.36 6.60
C PHE A 80 -3.50 0.87 7.56
N GLU A 81 -3.60 2.12 8.02
CA GLU A 81 -2.65 2.69 8.98
C GLU A 81 -2.59 1.91 10.30
N LYS A 82 -3.74 1.40 10.76
CA LYS A 82 -3.83 0.56 11.96
C LYS A 82 -3.19 -0.81 11.74
N GLU A 83 -3.33 -1.38 10.56
CA GLU A 83 -2.81 -2.72 10.22
C GLU A 83 -1.33 -2.71 9.80
N LEU A 84 -0.83 -1.61 9.24
CA LEU A 84 0.51 -1.47 8.68
C LEU A 84 1.63 -1.94 9.64
N PRO A 85 1.63 -1.64 10.96
CA PRO A 85 2.66 -2.16 11.86
C PRO A 85 2.78 -3.69 11.87
N GLY A 86 1.64 -4.40 11.79
CA GLY A 86 1.62 -5.86 11.71
C GLY A 86 2.12 -6.37 10.37
N LEU A 87 1.71 -5.72 9.27
CA LEU A 87 2.19 -6.06 7.93
C LEU A 87 3.71 -5.88 7.80
N LEU A 88 4.25 -4.80 8.35
CA LEU A 88 5.70 -4.54 8.38
C LEU A 88 6.43 -5.56 9.25
N LEU A 89 5.87 -5.97 10.38
CA LEU A 89 6.50 -6.99 11.22
C LEU A 89 6.60 -8.33 10.48
N ASP A 90 5.53 -8.73 9.77
CA ASP A 90 5.52 -9.96 8.98
C ASP A 90 6.53 -9.92 7.83
N LEU A 91 6.58 -8.81 7.09
CA LEU A 91 7.54 -8.62 6.00
C LEU A 91 8.99 -8.60 6.49
N TYR A 92 9.23 -7.98 7.65
CA TYR A 92 10.54 -7.94 8.29
C TYR A 92 10.96 -9.34 8.77
N GLY A 93 10.05 -10.09 9.39
CA GLY A 93 10.32 -11.47 9.82
C GLY A 93 10.61 -12.44 8.67
N ALA A 94 10.14 -12.12 7.46
CA ALA A 94 10.42 -12.86 6.23
C ALA A 94 11.64 -12.34 5.44
N ASP A 95 12.41 -11.39 6.00
CA ASP A 95 13.58 -10.76 5.35
C ASP A 95 13.29 -10.08 4.00
N LEU A 96 12.04 -9.65 3.79
CA LEU A 96 11.62 -8.93 2.57
C LEU A 96 11.82 -7.43 2.68
N ILE A 97 11.96 -6.90 3.91
CA ILE A 97 12.21 -5.49 4.19
C ILE A 97 13.19 -5.33 5.35
N GLU A 98 13.88 -4.19 5.37
CA GLU A 98 14.64 -3.69 6.51
C GLU A 98 13.85 -2.60 7.22
N VAL A 99 13.89 -2.59 8.56
CA VAL A 99 13.24 -1.56 9.38
C VAL A 99 14.28 -0.86 10.24
N LYS A 100 14.44 0.45 10.03
CA LYS A 100 15.27 1.32 10.88
C LYS A 100 14.38 2.06 11.88
N LYS A 101 14.68 1.92 13.16
CA LYS A 101 14.00 2.63 14.26
C LYS A 101 14.95 3.66 14.86
N GLU A 102 14.45 4.85 15.16
CA GLU A 102 15.15 5.77 16.07
C GLU A 102 14.94 5.34 17.53
N LYS A 103 15.83 5.76 18.44
CA LYS A 103 15.89 5.35 19.86
C LYS A 103 14.57 5.56 20.65
N GLN A 104 13.63 6.35 20.13
CA GLN A 104 12.30 6.54 20.70
C GLN A 104 11.25 5.91 19.78
N PHE A 105 10.43 5.01 20.34
CA PHE A 105 9.41 4.25 19.60
C PHE A 105 8.21 5.15 19.26
N LYS A 106 8.38 6.06 18.32
CA LYS A 106 7.28 6.84 17.73
C LYS A 106 7.08 6.42 16.28
N ARG A 107 5.82 6.23 15.86
CA ARG A 107 5.45 5.66 14.55
C ARG A 107 5.94 6.53 13.38
N ASP A 108 5.96 7.84 13.57
CA ASP A 108 6.50 8.86 12.65
C ASP A 108 8.02 8.74 12.41
N LYS A 109 8.73 7.93 13.21
CA LYS A 109 10.19 7.72 13.10
C LYS A 109 10.58 6.33 12.60
N ILE A 110 9.60 5.47 12.30
CA ILE A 110 9.87 4.17 11.69
C ILE A 110 10.18 4.40 10.21
N ARG A 111 11.31 3.86 9.75
CA ARG A 111 11.66 3.90 8.33
C ARG A 111 11.87 2.49 7.78
N VAL A 112 11.45 2.27 6.55
CA VAL A 112 11.41 0.96 5.90
C VAL A 112 12.10 1.02 4.55
N LYS A 113 12.78 -0.06 4.18
CA LYS A 113 13.40 -0.23 2.86
C LYS A 113 13.16 -1.67 2.40
N ILE A 114 12.97 -1.89 1.11
CA ILE A 114 12.90 -3.26 0.55
C ILE A 114 14.30 -3.89 0.49
N THR A 115 14.40 -5.19 0.79
CA THR A 115 15.64 -5.98 0.62
C THR A 115 15.74 -6.51 -0.81
N MET A 116 16.89 -7.10 -1.17
CA MET A 116 17.01 -7.80 -2.45
C MET A 116 16.05 -8.99 -2.56
N GLU A 117 15.78 -9.71 -1.46
CA GLU A 117 14.80 -10.81 -1.47
C GLU A 117 13.38 -10.30 -1.67
N GLY A 118 13.02 -9.17 -1.05
CA GLY A 118 11.75 -8.48 -1.32
C GLY A 118 11.59 -8.12 -2.80
N ARG A 119 12.64 -7.58 -3.43
CA ARG A 119 12.61 -7.23 -4.86
C ARG A 119 12.47 -8.44 -5.78
N LYS A 120 13.15 -9.55 -5.49
CA LYS A 120 12.99 -10.80 -6.24
C LYS A 120 11.54 -11.29 -6.25
N LEU A 121 10.83 -11.13 -5.15
CA LEU A 121 9.41 -11.47 -5.08
C LEU A 121 8.58 -10.56 -6.00
N VAL A 122 8.93 -9.27 -6.05
CA VAL A 122 8.21 -8.28 -6.86
C VAL A 122 8.32 -8.53 -8.36
N VAL A 123 9.44 -9.10 -8.84
CA VAL A 123 9.66 -9.43 -10.26
C VAL A 123 8.48 -10.19 -10.89
N ASN A 124 7.78 -11.03 -10.12
CA ASN A 124 6.69 -11.86 -10.62
C ASN A 124 5.33 -11.13 -10.75
N PHE A 125 5.22 -9.87 -10.32
CA PHE A 125 3.98 -9.10 -10.50
C PHE A 125 3.83 -8.59 -11.93
N ASP A 126 2.58 -8.24 -12.27
CA ASP A 126 2.22 -7.61 -13.54
C ASP A 126 2.94 -6.27 -13.73
N ASP A 127 3.58 -6.10 -14.89
CA ASP A 127 4.40 -4.92 -15.18
C ASP A 127 3.57 -3.64 -15.32
N ALA A 128 2.31 -3.72 -15.73
CA ALA A 128 1.43 -2.56 -15.78
C ALA A 128 1.15 -2.07 -14.36
N ILE A 129 0.88 -2.97 -13.41
CA ILE A 129 0.68 -2.60 -12.00
C ILE A 129 1.96 -1.97 -11.42
N LYS A 130 3.13 -2.57 -11.66
CA LYS A 130 4.42 -1.99 -11.21
C LYS A 130 4.62 -0.58 -11.74
N LYS A 131 4.29 -0.37 -13.02
CA LYS A 131 4.41 0.93 -13.69
C LYS A 131 3.52 1.97 -13.02
N GLU A 132 2.26 1.64 -12.73
CA GLU A 132 1.33 2.56 -12.06
C GLU A 132 1.82 2.96 -10.64
N TYR A 133 2.35 2.01 -9.86
CA TYR A 133 2.96 2.35 -8.57
C TYR A 133 4.20 3.25 -8.72
N THR A 134 5.01 3.03 -9.75
CA THR A 134 6.19 3.85 -10.04
C THR A 134 5.79 5.26 -10.48
N GLU A 135 4.76 5.39 -11.33
CA GLU A 135 4.18 6.67 -11.74
C GLU A 135 3.65 7.45 -10.55
N ILE A 136 2.92 6.80 -9.63
CA ILE A 136 2.45 7.45 -8.40
C ILE A 136 3.62 7.99 -7.56
N VAL A 137 4.69 7.23 -7.38
CA VAL A 137 5.86 7.68 -6.60
C VAL A 137 6.63 8.81 -7.31
N LEU A 138 6.55 8.87 -8.64
CA LEU A 138 7.14 9.93 -9.44
C LEU A 138 6.33 11.24 -9.37
N GLU A 139 5.01 11.14 -9.54
CA GLU A 139 4.09 12.27 -9.69
C GLU A 139 3.70 12.87 -8.34
N GLU A 140 3.51 12.03 -7.32
CA GLU A 140 3.14 12.49 -5.99
C GLU A 140 4.35 12.79 -5.12
N SER A 141 4.19 13.85 -4.33
CA SER A 141 5.13 14.24 -3.29
C SER A 141 4.44 14.16 -1.94
N TYR A 142 5.01 13.36 -1.04
CA TYR A 142 4.53 13.27 0.33
C TYR A 142 4.68 14.60 1.07
N THR A 143 3.59 15.05 1.70
CA THR A 143 3.63 16.01 2.80
C THR A 143 2.64 15.60 3.90
N ASN A 144 2.90 16.01 5.14
CA ASN A 144 1.97 15.74 6.24
C ASN A 144 0.58 16.35 5.99
N SER A 145 0.50 17.55 5.40
CA SER A 145 -0.77 18.21 5.08
C SER A 145 -1.60 17.38 4.10
N LYS A 146 -0.94 16.91 3.04
CA LYS A 146 -1.49 16.02 2.02
C LYS A 146 -2.06 14.71 2.60
N LEU A 147 -1.38 14.11 3.59
CA LEU A 147 -1.90 12.93 4.29
C LEU A 147 -3.09 13.27 5.21
N ILE A 148 -3.09 14.45 5.85
CA ILE A 148 -4.21 14.91 6.67
C ILE A 148 -5.47 15.11 5.83
N GLU A 149 -5.34 15.70 4.63
CA GLU A 149 -6.45 15.87 3.68
C GLU A 149 -7.07 14.53 3.28
N LEU A 150 -6.23 13.54 2.93
CA LEU A 150 -6.68 12.18 2.63
C LEU A 150 -7.46 11.55 3.80
N ARG A 151 -6.98 11.72 5.03
CA ARG A 151 -7.67 11.22 6.23
C ARG A 151 -9.02 11.90 6.47
N LYS A 152 -9.20 13.14 6.05
CA LYS A 152 -10.50 13.84 6.13
C LYS A 152 -11.48 13.38 5.06
N GLY A 153 -11.03 12.65 4.04
CA GLY A 153 -11.84 12.28 2.88
C GLY A 153 -12.13 13.44 1.93
N GLU A 154 -11.40 14.55 2.08
CA GLU A 154 -11.46 15.69 1.16
C GLU A 154 -10.73 15.29 -0.13
N ARG A 155 -11.35 15.52 -1.30
CA ARG A 155 -10.80 15.09 -2.60
C ARG A 155 -9.38 15.62 -2.78
N TYR A 156 -8.48 14.71 -3.16
CA TYR A 156 -7.36 15.06 -4.05
C TYR A 156 -7.98 15.51 -5.37
N VAL A 157 -7.76 16.78 -5.72
CA VAL A 157 -8.07 17.33 -7.04
C VAL A 157 -6.76 17.42 -7.82
#